data_AF-A0A352UMN4-F1
#
_entry.id   AF-A0A352UMN4-F1
#
_cell.length_a   1.000
_cell.length_b   1.000
_cell.length_c   1.000
_cell.angle_alpha   90.00
_cell.angle_beta   90.00
_cell.angle_gamma   90.00
#
_symmetry.space_group_name_H-M   'P 1'
#
loop_
_entity.id
_entity.type
_entity.pdbx_description
1 polymer ?
#
loop_
_entity_poly.entity_id
_entity_poly.type
_entity_poly.pdbx_seq_one_letter_code
_entity_poly.pdbx_strand_id
1 'polypeptide(L)'
;MEKRIKRRVLLLVIALAFVLAIPAAASSETKNVGITYRAIKLVVDGKEITPADASGTPVEPFIYEGTTYLPVRAAAGALGLSVDWVEDTSTVVLNSGGQVKTGSGAPAATKADKSIRIIYRDIKITIDGKEITPADASGTPVEPF
;
A
#
# COMPACT_ATOMS: atom_id res chain seq x y z
N MET A 1 11.12 49.61 -33.44
CA MET A 1 10.05 48.59 -33.61
C MET A 1 10.47 47.23 -33.03
N GLU A 2 11.70 46.78 -33.28
CA GLU A 2 12.29 45.50 -32.84
C GLU A 2 12.24 45.23 -31.32
N LYS A 3 12.44 46.26 -30.48
CA LYS A 3 12.45 46.14 -29.01
C LYS A 3 11.09 45.75 -28.41
N ARG A 4 9.98 46.12 -29.06
CA ARG A 4 8.61 45.74 -28.63
C ARG A 4 8.24 44.33 -29.07
N ILE A 5 8.80 43.86 -30.20
CA ILE A 5 8.60 42.49 -30.70
C ILE A 5 9.36 41.50 -29.81
N LYS A 6 10.64 41.77 -29.48
CA LYS A 6 11.43 40.93 -28.56
C LYS A 6 10.79 40.80 -27.17
N ARG A 7 10.18 41.87 -26.64
CA ARG A 7 9.43 41.83 -25.37
C ARG A 7 8.16 40.98 -25.45
N ARG A 8 7.42 41.01 -26.57
CA ARG A 8 6.22 40.18 -26.75
C ARG A 8 6.56 38.71 -26.95
N VAL A 9 7.63 38.41 -27.70
CA VAL A 9 8.14 37.05 -27.87
C VAL A 9 8.66 36.50 -26.54
N LEU A 10 9.39 37.30 -25.74
CA LEU A 10 9.84 36.91 -24.42
C LEU A 10 8.66 36.59 -23.47
N LEU A 11 7.59 37.40 -23.49
CA LEU A 11 6.39 37.14 -22.69
C LEU A 11 5.64 35.87 -23.13
N LEU A 12 5.60 35.58 -24.43
CA LEU A 12 4.98 34.34 -24.96
C LEU A 12 5.78 33.09 -24.58
N VAL A 13 7.11 33.15 -24.58
CA VAL A 13 7.96 32.02 -24.15
C VAL A 13 7.82 31.76 -22.65
N ILE A 14 7.72 32.80 -21.83
CA ILE A 14 7.49 32.66 -20.39
C ILE A 14 6.09 32.09 -20.10
N ALA A 15 5.07 32.55 -20.83
CA ALA A 15 3.71 32.01 -20.70
C ALA A 15 3.64 30.53 -21.12
N LEU A 16 4.36 30.12 -22.17
CA LEU A 16 4.41 28.73 -22.62
C LEU A 16 5.20 27.83 -21.65
N ALA A 17 6.28 28.34 -21.05
CA ALA A 17 7.03 27.63 -20.02
C ALA A 17 6.21 27.39 -18.74
N PHE A 18 5.19 28.21 -18.45
CA PHE A 18 4.31 28.03 -17.30
C PHE A 18 3.23 26.95 -17.49
N VAL A 19 2.91 26.58 -18.74
CA VAL A 19 1.89 25.56 -19.06
C VAL A 19 2.43 24.12 -18.91
N LEU A 20 3.75 23.93 -18.92
CA LEU A 20 4.37 22.60 -18.84
C LEU A 20 4.69 22.14 -17.41
N ALA A 21 4.48 22.98 -16.40
CA ALA A 21 4.68 22.64 -15.00
C ALA A 21 3.34 22.23 -14.35
N ILE A 22 2.70 21.19 -14.87
CA ILE A 22 1.64 20.50 -14.12
C ILE A 22 2.34 19.43 -13.29
N PRO A 23 2.41 19.54 -11.95
CA PRO A 23 2.84 18.44 -11.13
C PRO A 23 1.85 17.29 -11.35
N ALA A 24 2.35 16.11 -11.73
CA ALA A 24 1.56 14.89 -11.69
C ALA A 24 1.26 14.58 -10.22
N ALA A 25 0.17 15.13 -9.70
CA ALA A 25 -0.37 14.69 -8.43
C ALA A 25 -0.84 13.24 -8.62
N ALA A 26 -0.28 12.31 -7.85
CA ALA A 26 -0.79 10.95 -7.80
C ALA A 26 -2.26 11.01 -7.34
N SER A 27 -3.18 10.68 -8.25
CA SER A 27 -4.60 10.68 -7.95
C SER A 27 -4.91 9.42 -7.14
N SER A 28 -5.26 9.59 -5.86
CA SER A 28 -5.80 8.49 -5.08
C SER A 28 -7.22 8.19 -5.51
N GLU A 29 -7.51 6.96 -5.93
CA GLU A 29 -8.86 6.52 -6.27
C GLU A 29 -9.47 5.77 -5.08
N THR A 30 -10.62 6.21 -4.58
CA THR A 30 -11.34 5.48 -3.53
C THR A 30 -12.45 4.65 -4.16
N LYS A 31 -12.43 3.33 -3.96
CA LYS A 31 -13.49 2.42 -4.41
C LYS A 31 -14.25 1.87 -3.22
N ASN A 32 -15.57 1.86 -3.33
CA ASN A 32 -16.42 1.11 -2.40
C ASN A 32 -16.51 -0.33 -2.92
N VAL A 33 -16.05 -1.27 -2.13
CA VAL A 33 -16.00 -2.69 -2.51
C VAL A 33 -16.69 -3.56 -1.47
N GLY A 34 -17.24 -4.69 -1.91
CA GLY A 34 -17.68 -5.77 -1.03
C GLY A 34 -16.51 -6.68 -0.68
N ILE A 35 -16.32 -6.95 0.60
CA ILE A 35 -15.36 -7.91 1.13
C ILE A 35 -16.07 -8.96 1.98
N THR A 36 -15.46 -10.14 2.08
CA THR A 36 -15.97 -11.22 2.92
C THR A 36 -14.95 -11.57 4.00
N TYR A 37 -15.38 -11.51 5.26
CA TYR A 37 -14.66 -12.12 6.37
C TYR A 37 -15.11 -13.57 6.55
N ARG A 38 -14.15 -14.50 6.68
CA ARG A 38 -14.43 -15.94 6.90
C ARG A 38 -13.72 -16.53 8.11
N ALA A 39 -13.31 -15.71 9.08
CA ALA A 39 -12.42 -16.11 10.19
C ALA A 39 -11.16 -16.81 9.66
N ILE A 40 -10.44 -16.10 8.78
CA ILE A 40 -9.25 -16.59 8.09
C ILE A 40 -8.13 -16.70 9.12
N LYS A 41 -7.50 -17.88 9.17
CA LYS A 41 -6.38 -18.17 10.07
C LYS A 41 -5.06 -17.98 9.33
N LEU A 42 -4.11 -17.33 10.00
CA LEU A 42 -2.74 -17.23 9.53
C LEU A 42 -1.87 -18.20 10.32
N VAL A 43 -1.18 -19.09 9.61
CA VAL A 43 -0.31 -20.11 10.19
C VAL A 43 1.07 -19.98 9.56
N VAL A 44 2.09 -19.81 10.40
CA VAL A 44 3.50 -19.74 9.97
C VAL A 44 4.27 -20.79 10.76
N ASP A 45 5.02 -21.63 10.05
CA ASP A 45 5.78 -22.75 10.64
C ASP A 45 4.93 -23.65 11.56
N GLY A 46 3.67 -23.90 11.17
CA GLY A 46 2.72 -24.71 11.93
C GLY A 46 2.12 -24.03 13.16
N LYS A 47 2.48 -22.78 13.46
CA LYS A 47 1.91 -21.99 14.56
C LYS A 47 0.88 -21.00 14.06
N GLU A 48 -0.32 -21.05 14.64
CA GLU A 48 -1.35 -20.03 14.43
C GLU A 48 -0.89 -18.70 15.03
N ILE A 49 -1.00 -17.62 14.25
CA ILE A 49 -0.63 -16.28 14.66
C ILE A 49 -1.82 -15.33 14.54
N THR A 50 -1.96 -14.43 15.51
CA THR A 50 -2.95 -13.35 15.47
C THR A 50 -2.37 -12.19 14.66
N PRO A 51 -2.91 -11.88 13.47
CA PRO A 51 -2.44 -10.75 12.68
C PRO A 51 -2.74 -9.44 13.42
N ALA A 52 -1.80 -8.51 13.47
CA ALA A 52 -1.95 -7.25 14.18
C ALA A 52 -1.28 -6.07 13.48
N ASP A 53 -1.73 -4.87 13.81
CA ASP A 53 -1.15 -3.60 13.36
C ASP A 53 0.12 -3.21 14.15
N ALA A 54 0.63 -2.01 13.89
CA ALA A 54 1.83 -1.49 14.55
C ALA A 54 1.66 -1.31 16.07
N SER A 55 0.44 -1.13 16.55
CA SER A 55 0.10 -0.97 17.97
C SER A 55 -0.17 -2.32 18.66
N GLY A 56 -0.13 -3.42 17.92
CA GLY A 56 -0.47 -4.75 18.43
C GLY A 56 -1.97 -5.04 18.45
N THR A 57 -2.79 -4.16 17.86
CA THR A 57 -4.24 -4.37 17.74
C THR A 57 -4.50 -5.45 16.69
N PRO A 58 -5.31 -6.48 16.99
CA PRO A 58 -5.64 -7.49 16.00
C PRO A 58 -6.33 -6.90 14.77
N VAL A 59 -5.91 -7.32 13.58
CA VAL A 59 -6.51 -6.92 12.30
C VAL A 59 -6.85 -8.17 11.50
N GLU A 60 -8.10 -8.32 11.10
CA GLU A 60 -8.57 -9.52 10.41
C GLU A 60 -8.22 -9.49 8.91
N PRO A 61 -7.69 -10.59 8.34
CA PRO A 61 -7.65 -10.80 6.90
C PRO A 61 -9.07 -10.87 6.32
N PHE A 62 -9.21 -10.50 5.05
CA PHE A 62 -10.48 -10.56 4.33
C PHE A 62 -10.29 -11.07 2.90
N ILE A 63 -11.39 -11.49 2.28
CA ILE A 63 -11.43 -11.88 0.86
C ILE A 63 -12.02 -10.72 0.06
N TYR A 64 -11.32 -10.33 -1.01
CA TYR A 64 -11.78 -9.39 -2.02
C TYR A 64 -11.54 -10.02 -3.39
N GLU A 65 -12.58 -10.08 -4.23
CA GLU A 65 -12.53 -10.69 -5.58
C GLU A 65 -11.90 -12.10 -5.64
N GLY A 66 -12.15 -12.91 -4.60
CA GLY A 66 -11.62 -14.29 -4.51
C GLY A 66 -10.18 -14.39 -3.99
N THR A 67 -9.50 -13.25 -3.80
CA THR A 67 -8.14 -13.18 -3.25
C THR A 67 -8.19 -12.86 -1.76
N THR A 68 -7.36 -13.55 -0.97
CA THR A 68 -7.20 -13.24 0.46
C THR A 68 -6.18 -12.13 0.64
N TYR A 69 -6.60 -11.02 1.26
CA TYR A 69 -5.75 -9.89 1.60
C TYR A 69 -5.37 -9.94 3.07
N LEU A 70 -4.08 -9.77 3.33
CA LEU A 70 -3.51 -9.77 4.68
C LEU A 70 -2.89 -8.41 4.99
N PRO A 71 -3.02 -7.91 6.23
CA PRO A 71 -2.26 -6.75 6.67
C PRO A 71 -0.75 -7.02 6.51
N VAL A 72 -0.07 -6.19 5.70
CA VAL A 72 1.36 -6.37 5.39
C VAL A 72 2.23 -6.45 6.64
N ARG A 73 1.92 -5.64 7.67
CA ARG A 73 2.65 -5.64 8.96
C ARG A 73 2.53 -6.97 9.69
N ALA A 74 1.37 -7.61 9.62
CA ALA A 74 1.16 -8.89 10.25
C ALA A 74 1.89 -10.02 9.51
N ALA A 75 1.80 -10.04 8.18
CA ALA A 75 2.51 -11.02 7.36
C ALA A 75 4.03 -10.88 7.51
N ALA A 76 4.55 -9.66 7.42
CA ALA A 76 5.97 -9.36 7.59
C ALA A 76 6.47 -9.66 9.02
N GLY A 77 5.71 -9.24 10.03
CA GLY A 77 6.04 -9.51 11.43
C GLY A 77 6.06 -11.00 11.76
N ALA A 78 5.20 -11.80 11.13
CA ALA A 78 5.24 -13.25 11.24
C ALA A 78 6.53 -13.87 10.69
N LEU A 79 7.05 -13.28 9.62
CA LEU A 79 8.27 -13.68 8.93
C LEU A 79 9.55 -13.08 9.56
N GLY A 80 9.43 -12.38 10.69
CA GLY A 80 10.56 -11.75 11.37
C GLY A 80 11.12 -10.52 10.61
N LEU A 81 10.30 -9.87 9.79
CA LEU A 81 10.67 -8.63 9.10
C LEU A 81 10.18 -7.40 9.89
N SER A 82 10.93 -6.31 9.85
CA SER A 82 10.42 -5.01 10.28
C SER A 82 9.64 -4.35 9.14
N VAL A 83 8.68 -3.49 9.48
CA VAL A 83 7.89 -2.74 8.50
C VAL A 83 7.82 -1.28 8.90
N ASP A 84 8.34 -0.43 8.02
CA ASP A 84 8.32 1.01 8.12
C ASP A 84 7.47 1.60 6.99
N TRP A 85 6.90 2.77 7.25
CA TRP A 85 6.08 3.50 6.28
C TRP A 85 6.70 4.87 6.03
N VAL A 86 7.00 5.17 4.77
CA VAL A 86 7.52 6.47 4.33
C VAL A 86 6.40 7.24 3.63
N GLU A 87 5.76 8.14 4.37
CA GLU A 87 4.58 8.88 3.88
C GLU A 87 4.86 9.68 2.60
N ASP A 88 6.00 10.38 2.55
CA ASP A 88 6.37 11.26 1.43
C ASP A 88 6.41 10.54 0.07
N THR A 89 6.69 9.24 0.08
CA THR A 89 6.83 8.42 -1.13
C THR A 89 5.80 7.30 -1.19
N SER A 90 4.86 7.25 -0.24
CA SER A 90 3.92 6.13 -0.10
C SER A 90 4.62 4.77 -0.12
N THR A 91 5.76 4.64 0.57
CA THR A 91 6.59 3.43 0.50
C THR A 91 6.46 2.59 1.77
N VAL A 92 6.10 1.32 1.61
CA VAL A 92 6.29 0.27 2.62
C VAL A 92 7.71 -0.25 2.52
N VAL A 93 8.50 -0.09 3.57
CA VAL A 93 9.87 -0.60 3.65
C VAL A 93 9.89 -1.81 4.56
N LEU A 94 10.26 -2.97 4.03
CA LEU A 94 10.50 -4.19 4.79
C LEU A 94 12.01 -4.41 4.94
N ASN A 95 12.45 -4.72 6.15
CA ASN A 95 13.85 -5.05 6.39
C ASN A 95 13.98 -6.39 7.12
N SER A 96 14.98 -7.17 6.70
CA SER A 96 15.44 -8.38 7.35
C SER A 96 16.03 -8.09 8.73
N GLY A 97 16.01 -9.08 9.62
CA GLY A 97 16.52 -8.92 10.99
C GLY A 97 15.55 -8.21 11.94
N GLY A 98 14.28 -8.13 11.56
CA GLY A 98 13.22 -7.77 12.48
C GLY A 98 13.01 -8.81 13.58
N GLN A 99 12.04 -8.54 14.45
CA GLN A 99 11.60 -9.46 15.48
C GLN A 99 10.25 -10.04 15.09
N VAL A 100 10.01 -11.31 15.41
CA VAL A 100 8.69 -11.91 15.20
C VAL A 100 7.67 -11.13 16.03
N LYS A 101 6.70 -10.51 15.36
CA LYS A 101 5.61 -9.74 16.00
C LYS A 101 4.28 -10.40 15.73
N THR A 102 3.55 -10.71 16.79
CA THR A 102 2.19 -11.26 16.75
C THR A 102 1.29 -10.45 17.67
N GLY A 103 0.03 -10.27 17.28
CA GLY A 103 -0.96 -9.62 18.14
C GLY A 103 -1.12 -10.36 19.48
N SER A 104 -1.38 -9.59 20.53
CA SER A 104 -1.81 -10.15 21.82
C SER A 104 -3.33 -10.17 21.85
N GLY A 105 -3.93 -11.36 21.88
CA GLY A 105 -5.38 -11.54 21.96
C GLY A 105 -5.90 -12.67 21.07
N ALA A 106 -7.14 -13.09 21.35
CA ALA A 106 -7.87 -14.01 20.48
C ALA A 106 -8.24 -13.28 19.18
N PRO A 107 -8.08 -13.91 18.00
CA PRO A 107 -8.53 -13.32 16.76
C PRO A 107 -10.04 -13.04 16.84
N ALA A 108 -10.46 -11.84 16.45
CA ALA A 108 -11.86 -11.63 16.13
C ALA A 108 -12.19 -12.62 14.98
N ALA A 109 -13.17 -13.49 15.20
CA ALA A 109 -13.58 -14.47 14.21
C ALA A 109 -14.81 -13.94 13.49
N THR A 110 -14.64 -12.88 12.70
CA THR A 110 -15.76 -12.32 11.94
C THR A 110 -16.09 -13.25 10.78
N LYS A 111 -17.37 -13.60 10.65
CA LYS A 111 -17.94 -14.28 9.49
C LYS A 111 -19.09 -13.41 8.96
N ALA A 112 -18.75 -12.49 8.08
CA ALA A 112 -19.70 -11.51 7.56
C ALA A 112 -19.20 -10.92 6.25
N ASP A 113 -20.14 -10.56 5.37
CA ASP A 113 -19.88 -9.68 4.25
C ASP A 113 -19.97 -8.22 4.73
N LYS A 114 -19.03 -7.39 4.29
CA LYS A 114 -19.01 -5.95 4.60
C LYS A 114 -18.65 -5.15 3.35
N SER A 115 -19.17 -3.94 3.28
CA SER A 115 -18.68 -2.95 2.32
C SER A 115 -17.61 -2.10 2.98
N ILE A 116 -16.44 -1.99 2.35
CA ILE A 116 -15.34 -1.13 2.80
C ILE A 116 -14.95 -0.14 1.70
N ARG A 117 -14.20 0.88 2.10
CA ARG A 117 -13.51 1.78 1.16
C ARG A 117 -12.06 1.32 1.05
N ILE A 118 -11.64 0.98 -0.16
CA ILE A 118 -10.24 0.78 -0.49
C ILE A 118 -9.73 2.06 -1.13
N ILE A 119 -8.59 2.54 -0.65
CA ILE A 119 -7.92 3.72 -1.19
C ILE A 119 -6.74 3.22 -2.00
N TYR A 120 -6.88 3.23 -3.33
CA TYR A 120 -5.79 2.92 -4.22
C TYR A 120 -4.82 4.11 -4.22
N ARG A 121 -3.60 3.85 -3.76
CA ARG A 121 -2.46 4.76 -3.85
C ARG A 121 -1.36 4.04 -4.61
N ASP A 122 -0.48 4.80 -5.25
CA ASP A 122 0.77 4.27 -5.81
C ASP A 122 1.71 3.88 -4.66
N ILE A 123 1.42 2.74 -4.00
CA ILE A 123 2.20 2.23 -2.88
C ILE A 123 3.41 1.50 -3.44
N LYS A 124 4.59 1.98 -3.08
CA LYS A 124 5.84 1.29 -3.36
C LYS A 124 6.16 0.30 -2.25
N ILE A 125 6.72 -0.85 -2.59
CA ILE A 125 7.16 -1.83 -1.59
C ILE A 125 8.64 -2.13 -1.84
N THR A 126 9.45 -2.03 -0.79
CA THR A 126 10.86 -2.43 -0.82
C THR A 126 11.15 -3.51 0.21
N ILE A 127 12.04 -4.43 -0.12
CA ILE A 127 12.61 -5.43 0.81
C ILE A 127 14.12 -5.23 0.79
N ASP A 128 14.71 -4.94 1.95
CA ASP A 128 16.15 -4.71 2.10
C ASP A 128 16.69 -3.66 1.10
N GLY A 129 15.92 -2.59 0.90
CA GLY A 129 16.24 -1.51 -0.02
C GLY A 129 15.97 -1.79 -1.50
N LYS A 130 15.56 -3.01 -1.87
CA LYS A 130 15.20 -3.38 -3.24
C LYS A 130 13.70 -3.26 -3.46
N GLU A 131 13.29 -2.49 -4.46
CA GLU A 131 11.89 -2.40 -4.87
C GLU A 131 11.37 -3.72 -5.44
N ILE A 132 10.16 -4.08 -5.06
CA ILE A 132 9.46 -5.28 -5.52
C ILE A 132 8.08 -4.93 -6.07
N THR A 133 7.64 -5.71 -7.05
CA THR A 133 6.26 -5.69 -7.53
C THR A 133 5.56 -6.91 -6.94
N PRO A 134 4.55 -6.74 -6.07
CA PRO A 134 3.76 -7.85 -5.58
C PRO A 134 3.13 -8.59 -6.74
N ALA A 135 3.12 -9.91 -6.67
CA ALA A 135 2.46 -10.77 -7.63
C ALA A 135 1.68 -11.86 -6.90
N ASP A 136 0.61 -12.32 -7.51
CA ASP A 136 -0.15 -13.46 -7.00
C ASP A 136 0.60 -14.79 -7.22
N ALA A 137 -0.02 -15.90 -6.82
CA ALA A 137 0.55 -17.24 -6.99
C ALA A 137 0.79 -17.65 -8.45
N SER A 138 0.18 -16.96 -9.42
CA SER A 138 0.39 -17.15 -10.85
C SER A 138 1.50 -16.27 -11.44
N GLY A 139 2.05 -15.35 -10.64
CA GLY A 139 3.04 -14.37 -11.09
C GLY A 139 2.40 -13.12 -11.72
N THR A 140 1.08 -12.97 -11.66
CA THR A 140 0.39 -11.77 -12.14
C THR A 140 0.59 -10.63 -11.15
N PRO A 141 1.05 -9.44 -11.57
CA PRO A 141 1.19 -8.29 -10.69
C PRO A 141 -0.12 -7.96 -9.97
N VAL A 142 -0.04 -7.70 -8.67
CA VAL A 142 -1.17 -7.29 -7.84
C VAL A 142 -0.87 -5.90 -7.30
N GLU A 143 -1.80 -4.98 -7.51
CA GLU A 143 -1.67 -3.62 -6.98
C GLU A 143 -1.89 -3.61 -5.46
N PRO A 144 -0.94 -3.04 -4.69
CA PRO A 144 -1.14 -2.80 -3.27
C PRO A 144 -2.15 -1.67 -3.03
N PHE A 145 -2.87 -1.74 -1.92
CA PHE A 145 -3.84 -0.73 -1.48
C PHE A 145 -3.93 -0.66 0.05
#